data_AF-A0A1P8Q6E0-F1
#
_entry.id   AF-A0A1P8Q6E0-F1
#
_cell.length_a   1.000
_cell.length_b   1.000
_cell.length_c   1.000
_cell.angle_alpha   90.00
_cell.angle_beta   90.00
_cell.angle_gamma   90.00
#
_symmetry.space_group_name_H-M   'P 1'
#
loop_
_entity.id
_entity.type
_entity.pdbx_description
1 polymer ?
#
loop_
_entity_poly.entity_id
_entity_poly.type
_entity_poly.pdbx_seq_one_letter_code
_entity_poly.pdbx_strand_id
1 'polypeptide(L)'
;MYKKVERQAMYVWVYSMKWKKKLQHFGTVRYVSPKMKYIMLYVNSNRVAEVKKELVSKNYVKRVTMAHRKELDEHYVLKDNAERKDKLEE
;
A
#
# COMPACT_ATOMS: atom_id res chain seq x y z
N MET A 1 -4.86 8.91 27.54
CA MET A 1 -5.86 8.31 26.64
C MET A 1 -5.19 7.99 25.30
N TYR A 2 -5.13 6.72 24.90
CA TYR A 2 -4.47 6.28 23.66
C TYR A 2 -5.38 6.53 22.46
N LYS A 3 -4.91 7.32 21.47
CA LYS A 3 -5.62 7.55 20.21
C LYS A 3 -5.01 6.65 19.14
N LYS A 4 -5.76 5.65 18.68
CA LYS A 4 -5.37 4.79 17.57
C LYS A 4 -5.23 5.63 16.30
N VAL A 5 -4.03 5.68 15.72
CA VAL A 5 -3.79 6.37 14.44
C VAL A 5 -3.70 5.34 13.35
N GLU A 6 -4.67 5.35 12.44
CA GLU A 6 -4.65 4.46 11.30
C GLU A 6 -3.64 4.93 10.26
N ARG A 7 -2.82 4.00 9.75
CA ARG A 7 -1.87 4.25 8.67
C ARG A 7 -2.21 3.40 7.46
N GLN A 8 -1.85 3.89 6.29
CA GLN A 8 -1.98 3.18 5.02
C GLN A 8 -0.65 3.17 4.29
N ALA A 9 -0.36 2.04 3.64
CA ALA A 9 0.83 1.90 2.82
C ALA A 9 0.53 2.28 1.37
N MET A 10 1.56 2.81 0.70
CA MET A 10 1.55 3.12 -0.72
C MET A 10 2.85 2.65 -1.36
N TYR A 11 2.75 2.17 -2.58
CA TYR A 11 3.88 1.84 -3.43
C TYR A 11 4.13 3.01 -4.38
N VAL A 12 5.33 3.59 -4.30
CA VAL A 12 5.75 4.71 -5.14
C VAL A 12 6.88 4.26 -6.04
N TRP A 13 6.65 4.24 -7.34
CA TRP A 13 7.68 3.99 -8.35
C TRP A 13 8.35 5.31 -8.73
N VAL A 14 9.67 5.28 -8.84
CA VAL A 14 10.49 6.46 -9.17
C VAL A 14 11.39 6.19 -10.36
N TYR A 15 11.77 7.24 -11.08
CA TYR A 15 12.74 7.12 -12.18
C TYR A 15 14.18 6.87 -11.68
N SER A 16 14.51 7.41 -10.50
CA SER A 16 15.85 7.31 -9.91
C SER A 16 15.79 7.26 -8.38
N MET A 17 16.65 6.43 -7.78
CA MET A 17 16.75 6.23 -6.34
C MET A 17 17.34 7.41 -5.58
N LYS A 18 17.93 8.39 -6.28
CA LYS A 18 18.44 9.63 -5.66
C LYS A 18 17.36 10.40 -4.92
N TRP A 19 16.11 10.26 -5.33
CA TRP A 19 14.96 10.95 -4.75
C TRP A 19 14.39 10.30 -3.49
N LYS A 20 14.98 9.19 -2.99
CA LYS A 20 14.50 8.49 -1.79
C LYS A 20 14.40 9.40 -0.56
N LYS A 21 15.36 10.32 -0.39
CA LYS A 21 15.39 11.26 0.75
C LYS A 21 14.22 12.26 0.69
N LYS A 22 13.84 12.71 -0.51
CA LYS A 22 12.66 13.57 -0.68
C LYS A 22 11.37 12.83 -0.33
N LEU A 23 11.30 11.53 -0.63
CA LEU A 23 10.13 10.71 -0.33
C LEU A 23 9.90 10.48 1.17
N GLN A 24 10.96 10.53 1.98
CA GLN A 24 10.87 10.45 3.44
C GLN A 24 10.14 11.65 4.06
N HIS A 25 10.03 12.78 3.36
CA HIS A 25 9.28 13.94 3.84
C HIS A 25 7.77 13.66 3.92
N PHE A 26 7.24 12.82 3.03
CA PHE A 26 5.81 12.53 2.95
C PHE A 26 5.33 11.50 3.97
N GLY A 27 6.24 10.70 4.52
CA GLY A 27 5.89 9.64 5.45
C GLY A 27 7.04 8.70 5.74
N THR A 28 6.71 7.60 6.41
CA THR A 28 7.71 6.64 6.87
C THR A 28 8.02 5.65 5.75
N VAL A 29 9.27 5.61 5.30
CA VAL A 29 9.73 4.62 4.33
C VAL A 29 9.98 3.29 5.06
N ARG A 30 9.27 2.23 4.66
CA ARG A 30 9.40 0.91 5.28
C ARG A 30 10.20 -0.08 4.46
N TYR A 31 10.14 0.03 3.14
CA TYR A 31 10.94 -0.80 2.24
C TYR A 31 11.34 -0.02 1.00
N VAL A 32 12.49 -0.38 0.44
CA VAL A 32 13.04 0.23 -0.76
C VAL A 32 13.59 -0.89 -1.65
N SER A 33 13.20 -0.90 -2.92
CA SER A 33 13.80 -1.78 -3.93
C SER A 33 14.68 -0.98 -4.88
N PRO A 34 16.03 -1.09 -4.78
CA PRO A 34 16.94 -0.42 -5.71
C PRO A 34 16.82 -0.94 -7.14
N LYS A 35 16.58 -2.25 -7.32
CA LYS A 35 16.48 -2.90 -8.64
C LYS A 35 15.21 -2.49 -9.40
N MET A 36 14.05 -2.56 -8.74
CA MET A 36 12.75 -2.23 -9.35
C MET A 36 12.37 -0.75 -9.22
N LYS A 37 13.17 0.04 -8.50
CA LYS A 37 12.99 1.48 -8.26
C LYS A 37 11.61 1.83 -7.69
N TYR A 38 11.21 1.13 -6.63
CA TYR A 38 10.00 1.48 -5.89
C TYR A 38 10.25 1.54 -4.39
N ILE A 39 9.38 2.29 -3.71
CA ILE A 39 9.46 2.58 -2.28
C ILE A 39 8.08 2.29 -1.67
N MET A 40 8.08 1.55 -0.56
CA MET A 40 6.89 1.35 0.27
C MET A 40 6.85 2.43 1.36
N LEU A 41 5.86 3.32 1.26
CA LEU A 41 5.69 4.49 2.11
C LEU A 41 4.45 4.33 2.98
N TYR A 42 4.57 4.61 4.28
CA TYR A 42 3.45 4.64 5.22
C TYR A 42 3.06 6.07 5.58
N VAL A 43 1.80 6.40 5.33
CA VAL A 43 1.20 7.71 5.59
C VAL A 43 -0.01 7.53 6.50
N ASN A 44 -0.32 8.54 7.33
CA ASN A 44 -1.55 8.53 8.14
C ASN A 44 -2.77 8.55 7.20
N SER A 45 -3.79 7.74 7.49
CA SER A 45 -4.95 7.53 6.61
C SER A 45 -5.62 8.86 6.22
N ASN A 46 -5.71 9.81 7.15
CA ASN A 46 -6.30 11.14 6.93
C ASN A 46 -5.56 11.99 5.88
N ARG A 47 -4.27 11.72 5.63
CA ARG A 47 -3.42 12.49 4.71
C ARG A 47 -3.13 11.75 3.40
N VAL A 48 -3.61 10.51 3.25
CA VAL A 48 -3.28 9.66 2.09
C VAL A 48 -3.68 10.30 0.77
N ALA A 49 -4.90 10.85 0.68
CA ALA A 49 -5.42 11.43 -0.55
C ALA A 49 -4.61 12.65 -1.01
N GLU A 50 -4.28 13.54 -0.06
CA GLU A 50 -3.45 14.72 -0.28
C GLU A 50 -2.04 14.32 -0.74
N VAL A 51 -1.38 13.43 0.02
CA VAL A 51 -0.02 12.98 -0.29
C VAL A 51 0.03 12.25 -1.63
N LYS A 52 -0.98 11.45 -1.98
CA LYS A 52 -1.08 10.80 -3.29
C LYS A 52 -1.13 11.83 -4.42
N LYS A 53 -1.97 12.86 -4.30
CA LYS A 53 -2.09 13.93 -5.30
C LYS A 53 -0.76 14.68 -5.46
N GLU A 54 -0.11 15.00 -4.35
CA GLU A 54 1.17 15.68 -4.38
C GLU A 54 2.27 14.81 -5.00
N LEU A 55 2.35 13.52 -4.66
CA LEU A 55 3.33 12.60 -5.24
C LEU A 55 3.16 12.43 -6.74
N VAL A 56 1.93 12.34 -7.24
CA VAL A 56 1.66 12.22 -8.68
C VAL A 56 2.08 13.47 -9.44
N SER A 57 2.03 14.66 -8.80
CA SER A 57 2.49 15.91 -9.41
C SER A 57 4.01 16.02 -9.56
N LYS A 58 4.79 15.16 -8.90
CA LYS A 58 6.26 15.27 -8.92
C LYS A 58 6.85 14.57 -10.15
N ASN A 59 7.66 15.30 -10.91
CA ASN A 59 8.35 14.80 -12.12
C ASN A 59 9.28 13.60 -11.90
N TYR A 60 9.66 13.30 -10.66
CA TYR A 60 10.52 12.15 -10.34
C TYR A 60 9.74 10.87 -9.96
N VAL A 61 8.41 10.96 -9.87
CA VAL A 61 7.51 9.84 -9.59
C VAL A 61 6.96 9.31 -10.91
N LYS A 62 7.06 7.99 -11.11
CA LYS A 62 6.54 7.31 -12.30
C LYS A 62 5.09 6.86 -12.09
N ARG A 63 4.78 6.35 -10.90
CA ARG A 63 3.45 5.82 -10.54
C ARG A 63 3.30 5.75 -9.03
N VAL A 64 2.06 5.89 -8.55
CA VAL A 64 1.68 5.65 -7.16
C VAL A 64 0.52 4.66 -7.12
N THR A 65 0.65 3.59 -6.33
CA THR A 65 -0.41 2.59 -6.11
C THR A 65 -0.67 2.43 -4.63
N MET A 66 -1.95 2.29 -4.24
CA MET A 66 -2.34 2.05 -2.85
C MET A 66 -2.09 0.59 -2.47
N ALA A 67 -1.69 0.35 -1.23
CA ALA A 67 -1.68 -1.00 -0.69
C ALA A 67 -3.07 -1.36 -0.15
N HIS A 68 -3.64 -2.44 -0.67
CA HIS A 68 -4.95 -2.98 -0.27
C HIS A 68 -4.85 -3.89 0.97
N ARG A 69 -3.78 -3.74 1.79
CA ARG A 69 -3.55 -4.56 2.99
C ARG A 69 -4.73 -4.50 3.96
N LYS A 70 -5.42 -3.36 4.04
CA LYS A 70 -6.59 -3.16 4.90
C LYS A 70 -7.87 -3.85 4.39
N GLU A 71 -7.92 -4.20 3.11
CA GLU A 71 -9.09 -4.83 2.49
C GLU A 71 -9.03 -6.36 2.60
N LEU A 72 -7.90 -6.91 3.07
CA LEU A 72 -7.76 -8.33 3.30
C LEU A 72 -8.56 -8.71 4.55
N ASP A 73 -9.44 -9.69 4.38
CA ASP A 73 -10.21 -10.24 5.48
C ASP A 73 -9.26 -10.94 6.47
N GLU A 74 -9.36 -10.58 7.75
CA GLU A 74 -8.53 -11.18 8.81
C GLU A 74 -9.08 -12.56 9.19
N HIS A 75 -10.36 -12.82 8.91
CA HIS A 75 -11.03 -14.09 9.15
C HIS A 75 -10.99 -14.97 7.89
N TYR A 76 -9.83 -15.53 7.59
CA TYR A 76 -9.73 -16.58 6.56
C TYR A 76 -10.43 -17.85 7.05
N VAL A 77 -11.70 -18.02 6.69
CA VAL A 77 -12.41 -19.28 6.89
C VAL A 77 -12.02 -20.18 5.72
N LEU A 78 -11.30 -21.27 6.00
CA LEU A 78 -11.16 -22.37 5.04
C LEU A 78 -12.58 -22.80 4.68
N LYS A 79 -13.02 -22.53 3.44
CA LYS A 79 -14.23 -23.16 2.91
C LYS A 79 -14.00 -24.66 2.99
N ASP A 80 -14.60 -25.28 3.99
CA ASP A 80 -14.55 -26.71 4.16
C ASP A 80 -15.14 -27.35 2.90
N ASN A 81 -14.69 -28.56 2.55
CA ASN A 81 -15.01 -29.22 1.27
C ASN A 81 -16.51 -29.57 1.10
N ALA A 82 -17.39 -29.10 1.98
CA ALA A 82 -18.83 -29.31 1.96
C ALA A 82 -19.53 -28.65 0.76
N GLU A 83 -19.10 -27.46 0.30
CA GLU A 83 -19.70 -26.80 -0.87
C GLU A 83 -19.41 -27.52 -2.20
N ARG A 84 -18.47 -28.48 -2.23
CA ARG A 84 -18.18 -29.29 -3.42
C ARG A 84 -19.15 -30.45 -3.63
N LYS A 85 -19.85 -30.91 -2.57
CA LYS A 85 -20.80 -32.02 -2.68
C LYS A 85 -22.14 -31.58 -3.28
N ASP A 86 -22.64 -30.40 -2.91
CA ASP A 86 -23.88 -29.83 -3.47
C ASP A 86 -23.80 -29.55 -4.98
N LYS A 87 -22.61 -29.37 -5.56
CA LYS A 87 -22.44 -29.15 -7.01
C LYS A 87 -22.20 -30.44 -7.82
N LEU A 88 -22.04 -31.59 -7.16
CA LEU A 88 -21.89 -32.89 -7.83
C LEU A 88 -23.21 -33.68 -7.82
N GLU A 89 -24.21 -33.23 -7.06
CA GLU A 89 -25.52 -33.88 -6.90
C GLU A 89 -26.66 -33.12 -7.62
N GLU A 90 -26.33 -32.04 -8.35
CA GLU A 90 -27.21 -31.31 -9.29
C GLU A 90 -26.71 -31.49 -10.73
#